data_AF-A0A660L9G0-F1
#
_entry.id   AF-A0A660L9G0-F1
#
_cell.length_a   1.000
_cell.length_b   1.000
_cell.length_c   1.000
_cell.angle_alpha   90.00
_cell.angle_beta   90.00
_cell.angle_gamma   90.00
#
_symmetry.space_group_name_H-M   'P 1'
#
loop_
_entity.id
_entity.type
_entity.pdbx_description
1 polymer ?
#
loop_
_entity_poly.entity_id
_entity_poly.type
_entity_poly.pdbx_seq_one_letter_code
_entity_poly.pdbx_strand_id
1 'polypeptide(L)'
;MSRRSLRPQLNQIRGWVRQGRTDAWIAHQLEVTVQQIQAFKREQGLEPDAEDNGTAVEEVDLRAEDDAQIAAELEAEAKRRAEEEARAAEEAARKAAEEEAAAAEAAATADDEDDKPKRGSRRRGGRSRRRSAPAGPLEGTFDHGEEGYGLWLDPAIQDDPIYAEHWAGHRPIEITVEEDQIVIRRAGASEDSDED
;
A
#
# COMPACT_ATOMS: atom_id res chain seq x y z
N MET A 1 38.92 18.64 24.53
CA MET A 1 37.67 18.44 25.29
C MET A 1 38.02 17.79 26.63
N SER A 2 37.79 18.49 27.74
CA SER A 2 38.05 17.92 29.07
C SER A 2 37.10 16.75 29.33
N ARG A 3 37.62 15.59 29.73
CA ARG A 3 36.82 14.41 30.04
C ARG A 3 35.97 14.72 31.30
N ARG A 4 34.69 15.02 31.12
CA ARG A 4 33.74 15.08 32.26
C ARG A 4 33.64 13.68 32.85
N SER A 5 33.73 13.59 34.17
CA SER A 5 33.61 12.31 34.88
C SER A 5 32.16 11.82 34.79
N LEU A 6 31.96 10.60 34.28
CA LEU A 6 30.65 9.94 34.15
C LEU A 6 30.21 9.22 35.44
N ARG A 7 31.10 9.12 36.44
CA ARG A 7 30.82 8.44 37.72
C ARG A 7 29.59 8.98 38.46
N PRO A 8 29.33 10.30 38.54
CA PRO A 8 28.13 10.83 39.19
C PRO A 8 26.82 10.43 38.50
N GLN A 9 26.89 10.09 37.20
CA GLN A 9 25.73 9.76 36.37
C GLN A 9 25.51 8.25 36.24
N LEU A 10 26.25 7.42 36.98
CA LEU A 10 26.19 5.95 36.90
C LEU A 10 24.76 5.40 37.02
N ASN A 11 23.99 5.87 38.01
CA ASN A 11 22.62 5.40 38.23
C ASN A 11 21.67 5.86 37.12
N GLN A 12 21.91 7.04 36.51
CA GLN A 12 21.13 7.53 35.38
C GLN A 12 21.37 6.66 34.13
N ILE A 13 22.64 6.37 33.84
CA ILE A 13 23.05 5.51 32.72
C ILE A 13 22.47 4.10 32.90
N ARG A 14 22.52 3.53 34.10
CA ARG A 14 21.87 2.24 34.41
C ARG A 14 20.35 2.26 34.15
N GLY A 15 19.68 3.34 34.54
CA GLY A 15 18.25 3.52 34.28
C GLY A 15 17.94 3.54 32.78
N TRP A 16 18.71 4.30 32.01
CA TRP A 16 18.54 4.42 30.55
C TRP A 16 18.88 3.13 29.80
N VAL A 17 19.92 2.40 30.21
CA VAL A 17 20.26 1.10 29.64
C VAL A 17 19.15 0.09 29.89
N ARG A 18 18.57 0.03 31.10
CA ARG A 18 17.40 -0.81 31.39
C ARG A 18 16.15 -0.40 30.58
N GLN A 19 16.03 0.87 30.21
CA GLN A 19 14.97 1.38 29.34
C GLN A 19 15.26 1.15 27.84
N GLY A 20 16.37 0.50 27.47
CA GLY A 20 16.71 0.24 26.08
C GLY A 20 17.19 1.47 25.29
N ARG A 21 17.63 2.54 25.96
CA ARG A 21 18.18 3.72 25.28
C ARG A 21 19.54 3.41 24.69
N THR A 22 19.79 3.92 23.48
CA THR A 22 21.05 3.68 22.75
C THR A 22 22.20 4.53 23.29
N ASP A 23 23.43 4.04 23.12
CA ASP A 23 24.64 4.74 23.57
C ASP A 23 24.81 6.11 22.88
N ALA A 24 24.35 6.26 21.63
CA ALA A 24 24.33 7.53 20.91
C ALA A 24 23.40 8.56 21.58
N TRP A 25 22.24 8.12 22.05
CA TRP A 25 21.30 8.97 22.77
C TRP A 25 21.84 9.38 24.14
N ILE A 26 22.43 8.44 24.89
CA ILE A 26 23.05 8.72 26.19
C ILE A 26 24.24 9.68 26.04
N ALA A 27 25.05 9.49 25.00
CA ALA A 27 26.20 10.34 24.71
C ALA A 27 25.79 11.78 24.41
N HIS A 28 24.76 11.97 23.57
CA HIS A 28 24.20 13.28 23.29
C HIS A 28 23.72 13.99 24.57
N GLN A 29 23.00 13.29 25.43
CA GLN A 29 22.41 13.88 26.63
C GLN A 29 23.43 14.27 27.70
N LEU A 30 24.55 13.56 27.77
CA LEU A 30 25.62 13.85 28.72
C LEU A 30 26.72 14.75 28.11
N GLU A 31 26.53 15.20 26.87
CA GLU A 31 27.52 15.96 26.08
C GLU A 31 28.89 15.28 26.03
N VAL A 32 28.88 13.96 25.83
CA VAL A 32 30.08 13.13 25.70
C VAL A 32 30.08 12.36 24.39
N THR A 33 31.17 11.70 24.08
CA THR A 33 31.26 10.84 22.88
C THR A 33 30.68 9.46 23.14
N VAL A 34 30.19 8.81 22.09
CA VAL A 34 29.68 7.44 22.15
C VAL A 34 30.75 6.46 22.68
N GLN A 35 32.00 6.65 22.26
CA GLN A 35 33.13 5.85 22.72
C GLN A 35 33.36 5.95 24.23
N GLN A 36 33.12 7.12 24.84
CA GLN A 36 33.23 7.30 26.29
C GLN A 36 32.12 6.56 27.03
N ILE A 37 30.90 6.54 26.51
CA ILE A 37 29.80 5.76 27.08
C ILE A 37 30.09 4.25 26.97
N GLN A 38 30.57 3.78 25.82
CA GLN A 38 30.94 2.38 25.62
C GLN A 38 32.06 1.94 26.57
N ALA A 39 33.13 2.73 26.68
CA ALA A 39 34.22 2.46 27.62
C ALA A 39 33.71 2.44 29.07
N PHE A 40 32.85 3.39 29.44
CA PHE A 40 32.24 3.44 30.78
C PHE A 40 31.32 2.24 31.05
N LYS A 41 30.51 1.80 30.09
CA LYS A 41 29.66 0.61 30.24
C LYS A 41 30.49 -0.65 30.45
N ARG A 42 31.61 -0.80 29.72
CA ARG A 42 32.56 -1.91 29.90
C ARG A 42 33.19 -1.89 31.30
N GLU A 43 33.62 -0.72 31.77
CA GLU A 43 34.18 -0.56 33.12
C GLU A 43 33.17 -0.85 34.24
N GLN A 44 31.87 -0.69 33.97
CA GLN A 44 30.80 -0.84 34.96
C GLN A 44 30.02 -2.16 34.83
N GLY A 45 30.38 -3.03 33.87
CA GLY A 45 29.67 -4.29 33.61
C GLY A 45 28.23 -4.08 33.15
N LEU A 46 27.98 -3.03 32.34
CA LEU A 46 26.65 -2.67 31.82
C LEU A 46 26.52 -2.96 30.32
N GLU A 47 27.37 -3.83 29.78
CA GLU A 47 27.22 -4.35 28.43
C GLU A 47 25.93 -5.19 28.42
N PRO A 48 25.04 -5.03 27.42
CA PRO A 48 23.91 -5.94 27.29
C PRO A 48 24.49 -7.35 27.20
N ASP A 49 24.06 -8.23 28.10
CA ASP A 49 24.60 -9.57 28.20
C ASP A 49 24.43 -10.27 26.86
N ALA A 50 25.52 -10.39 26.11
CA ALA A 50 25.50 -11.10 24.83
C ALA A 50 25.26 -12.61 25.06
N GLU A 51 25.32 -13.08 26.31
CA GLU A 51 25.08 -14.47 26.70
C GLU A 51 23.59 -14.78 26.89
N ASP A 52 22.69 -13.81 27.07
CA ASP A 52 21.24 -14.05 27.10
C ASP A 52 20.62 -14.22 25.70
N ASN A 53 21.43 -14.02 24.65
CA ASN A 53 21.03 -14.23 23.26
C ASN A 53 21.56 -15.54 22.68
N GLY A 54 22.10 -16.44 23.52
CA GLY A 54 22.84 -17.62 23.08
C GLY A 54 22.78 -18.81 24.03
N THR A 55 21.75 -18.91 24.89
CA THR A 55 21.44 -20.22 25.46
C THR A 55 20.85 -21.07 24.34
N ALA A 56 21.68 -21.97 23.80
CA ALA A 56 21.32 -22.99 22.83
C ALA A 56 20.18 -23.87 23.37
N VAL A 57 18.95 -23.40 23.22
CA VAL A 57 17.78 -24.26 23.08
C VAL A 57 18.00 -25.03 21.79
N GLU A 58 17.81 -26.35 21.81
CA GLU A 58 17.90 -27.20 20.61
C GLU A 58 17.31 -26.47 19.41
N GLU A 59 18.16 -26.07 18.44
CA GLU A 59 17.77 -25.30 17.26
C GLU A 59 16.85 -26.15 16.39
N VAL A 60 15.57 -26.20 16.77
CA VAL A 60 14.49 -26.36 15.81
C VAL A 60 14.61 -25.12 14.92
N ASP A 61 15.08 -25.30 13.70
CA ASP A 61 15.19 -24.22 12.72
C ASP A 61 13.76 -23.80 12.34
N LEU A 62 13.16 -22.94 13.17
CA LEU A 62 11.77 -22.45 13.08
C LEU A 62 11.48 -21.89 11.67
N ARG A 63 12.52 -21.43 10.97
CA ARG A 63 12.44 -20.96 9.59
C ARG A 63 12.08 -22.06 8.60
N ALA A 64 12.61 -23.26 8.78
CA ALA A 64 12.29 -24.40 7.91
C ALA A 64 10.85 -24.88 8.11
N GLU A 65 10.31 -24.77 9.32
CA GLU A 65 8.91 -25.09 9.61
C GLU A 65 7.95 -24.04 9.03
N ASP A 66 8.30 -22.75 9.14
CA ASP A 66 7.51 -21.66 8.54
C ASP A 66 7.52 -21.74 7.01
N ASP A 67 8.67 -21.98 6.37
CA ASP A 67 8.77 -22.14 4.91
C ASP A 67 7.96 -23.35 4.41
N ALA A 68 7.94 -24.45 5.17
CA ALA A 68 7.14 -25.63 4.85
C ALA A 68 5.63 -25.37 4.98
N GLN A 69 5.21 -24.59 5.98
CA GLN A 69 3.80 -24.19 6.15
C GLN A 69 3.34 -23.28 5.01
N ILE A 70 4.16 -22.29 4.63
CA ILE A 70 3.87 -21.40 3.49
C ILE A 70 3.80 -22.19 2.18
N ALA A 71 4.71 -23.13 1.94
CA ALA A 71 4.69 -23.98 0.76
C ALA A 71 3.42 -24.85 0.68
N ALA A 72 3.01 -25.45 1.81
CA ALA A 72 1.79 -26.27 1.87
C ALA A 72 0.51 -25.44 1.66
N GLU A 73 0.45 -24.23 2.20
CA GLU A 73 -0.68 -23.32 2.00
C GLU A 73 -0.79 -22.88 0.53
N LEU A 74 0.34 -22.53 -0.09
CA LEU A 74 0.39 -22.10 -1.49
C LEU A 74 0.03 -23.25 -2.44
N GLU A 75 0.41 -24.49 -2.14
CA GLU A 75 -0.03 -25.67 -2.89
C GLU A 75 -1.54 -25.94 -2.73
N ALA A 76 -2.08 -25.78 -1.52
CA ALA A 76 -3.51 -25.95 -1.27
C ALA A 76 -4.35 -24.86 -1.97
N GLU A 77 -3.87 -23.62 -1.99
CA GLU A 77 -4.50 -22.52 -2.73
C GLU A 77 -4.44 -22.76 -4.25
N ALA A 78 -3.28 -23.15 -4.77
CA ALA A 78 -3.12 -23.48 -6.18
C ALA A 78 -4.05 -24.61 -6.61
N LYS A 79 -4.21 -25.64 -5.76
CA LYS A 79 -5.16 -26.74 -6.00
C LYS A 79 -6.60 -26.26 -6.02
N ARG A 80 -7.01 -25.43 -5.05
CA ARG A 80 -8.36 -24.84 -5.03
C ARG A 80 -8.64 -24.00 -6.28
N ARG A 81 -7.67 -23.18 -6.70
CA ARG A 81 -7.77 -22.37 -7.91
C ARG A 81 -7.89 -23.24 -9.17
N ALA A 82 -7.12 -24.31 -9.26
CA ALA A 82 -7.20 -25.26 -10.37
C ALA A 82 -8.55 -26.00 -10.42
N GLU A 83 -9.10 -26.40 -9.26
CA GLU A 83 -10.42 -27.01 -9.17
C GLU A 83 -11.54 -26.03 -9.55
N GLU A 84 -11.43 -24.76 -9.15
CA GLU A 84 -12.37 -23.71 -9.53
C GLU A 84 -12.30 -23.40 -11.03
N GLU A 85 -11.10 -23.32 -11.61
CA GLU A 85 -10.90 -23.13 -13.04
C GLU A 85 -11.44 -24.32 -13.84
N ALA A 86 -11.25 -25.55 -13.36
CA ALA A 86 -11.82 -26.74 -13.97
C ALA A 86 -13.36 -26.72 -13.94
N ARG A 87 -13.98 -26.32 -12.81
CA ARG A 87 -15.44 -26.15 -12.72
C ARG A 87 -15.94 -25.05 -13.63
N ALA A 88 -15.26 -23.91 -13.69
CA ALA A 88 -15.63 -22.81 -14.58
C ALA A 88 -15.54 -23.22 -16.06
N ALA A 89 -14.52 -23.99 -16.43
CA ALA A 89 -14.39 -24.54 -17.78
C ALA A 89 -15.50 -25.55 -18.12
N GLU A 90 -15.85 -26.43 -17.17
CA GLU A 90 -16.98 -27.37 -17.34
C GLU A 90 -18.32 -26.64 -17.47
N GLU A 91 -18.57 -25.63 -16.65
CA GLU A 91 -19.78 -24.80 -16.72
C GLU A 91 -19.85 -24.01 -18.04
N ALA A 92 -18.73 -23.42 -18.47
CA ALA A 92 -18.64 -22.73 -19.75
C ALA A 92 -18.90 -23.68 -20.93
N ALA A 93 -18.36 -24.91 -20.89
CA ALA A 93 -18.62 -25.92 -21.91
C ALA A 93 -20.08 -26.34 -21.94
N ARG A 94 -20.71 -26.53 -20.77
CA ARG A 94 -22.14 -26.83 -20.66
C ARG A 94 -23.02 -25.71 -21.23
N LYS A 95 -22.70 -24.46 -20.89
CA LYS A 95 -23.42 -23.28 -21.40
C LYS A 95 -23.29 -23.14 -22.91
N ALA A 96 -22.10 -23.37 -23.46
CA ALA A 96 -21.87 -23.34 -24.90
C ALA A 96 -22.67 -24.44 -25.63
N ALA A 97 -22.74 -25.65 -25.08
CA ALA A 97 -23.55 -26.73 -25.65
C ALA A 97 -25.07 -26.43 -25.59
N GLU A 98 -25.54 -25.80 -24.52
CA GLU A 98 -26.93 -25.35 -24.39
C GLU A 98 -27.27 -24.23 -25.40
N GLU A 99 -26.37 -23.28 -25.59
CA GLU A 99 -26.52 -22.21 -26.58
C GLU A 99 -26.51 -22.76 -28.02
N GLU A 100 -25.64 -23.74 -28.32
CA GLU A 100 -25.63 -24.43 -29.61
C GLU A 100 -26.92 -25.22 -29.86
N ALA A 101 -27.45 -25.90 -28.85
CA ALA A 101 -28.73 -26.60 -28.94
C ALA A 101 -29.90 -25.63 -29.14
N ALA A 102 -29.93 -24.51 -28.42
CA ALA A 102 -30.95 -23.47 -28.58
C ALA A 102 -30.87 -22.79 -29.96
N ALA A 103 -29.66 -22.57 -30.49
CA ALA A 103 -29.47 -22.04 -31.84
C ALA A 103 -29.92 -23.04 -32.92
N ALA A 104 -29.68 -24.34 -32.73
CA ALA A 104 -30.17 -25.38 -33.62
C ALA A 104 -31.70 -25.50 -33.60
N GLU A 105 -32.33 -25.38 -32.42
CA GLU A 105 -33.79 -25.35 -32.28
C GLU A 105 -34.40 -24.09 -32.93
N ALA A 106 -33.80 -22.91 -32.70
CA ALA A 106 -34.23 -21.67 -33.34
C ALA A 106 -34.10 -21.72 -34.87
N ALA A 107 -33.02 -22.30 -35.40
CA ALA A 107 -32.84 -22.51 -36.83
C ALA A 107 -33.85 -23.49 -37.43
N ALA A 108 -34.27 -24.52 -36.67
CA ALA A 108 -35.34 -25.43 -37.08
C ALA A 108 -36.73 -24.77 -37.09
N THR A 109 -36.94 -23.72 -36.28
CA THR A 109 -38.19 -22.92 -36.28
C THR A 109 -38.22 -21.76 -37.29
N ALA A 110 -37.08 -21.42 -37.90
CA ALA A 110 -36.93 -20.30 -38.82
C ALA A 110 -37.02 -20.69 -40.31
N ASP A 111 -37.40 -21.94 -40.63
CA ASP A 111 -37.71 -22.38 -42.01
C ASP A 111 -39.14 -22.00 -42.45
N ASP A 112 -39.83 -21.14 -41.70
CA ASP A 112 -41.07 -20.47 -42.09
C ASP A 112 -40.90 -18.96 -41.85
N GLU A 113 -41.03 -18.18 -42.92
CA GLU A 113 -40.97 -16.70 -43.03
C GLU A 113 -39.66 -16.07 -43.55
N ASP A 114 -39.69 -15.91 -44.87
CA ASP A 114 -38.87 -15.08 -45.76
C ASP A 114 -38.74 -13.58 -45.39
N ASP A 115 -37.72 -12.97 -46.03
CA ASP A 115 -37.66 -11.57 -46.53
C ASP A 115 -37.01 -10.44 -45.68
N LYS A 116 -35.67 -10.32 -45.78
CA LYS A 116 -34.86 -9.18 -46.34
C LYS A 116 -35.05 -7.69 -45.83
N PRO A 117 -34.18 -6.71 -46.21
CA PRO A 117 -33.45 -5.90 -45.21
C PRO A 117 -33.33 -4.37 -45.49
N LYS A 118 -32.52 -3.69 -44.66
CA LYS A 118 -31.74 -2.43 -44.87
C LYS A 118 -32.45 -1.07 -44.86
N ARG A 119 -31.83 -0.12 -44.13
CA ARG A 119 -31.23 1.19 -44.55
C ARG A 119 -30.89 1.98 -43.25
N GLY A 120 -29.76 2.66 -43.03
CA GLY A 120 -28.83 3.33 -43.93
C GLY A 120 -29.11 4.84 -43.93
N SER A 121 -28.46 5.63 -43.05
CA SER A 121 -28.36 7.09 -43.25
C SER A 121 -27.08 7.67 -42.63
N ARG A 122 -26.44 8.53 -43.42
CA ARG A 122 -25.13 9.16 -43.22
C ARG A 122 -25.30 10.65 -42.89
N ARG A 123 -24.44 11.11 -41.96
CA ARG A 123 -23.76 12.43 -41.89
C ARG A 123 -24.56 13.70 -41.57
N ARG A 124 -24.15 14.38 -40.49
CA ARG A 124 -23.79 15.82 -40.49
C ARG A 124 -23.13 16.24 -39.17
N GLY A 125 -22.19 17.19 -39.26
CA GLY A 125 -21.93 18.14 -38.17
C GLY A 125 -20.60 18.00 -37.47
N GLY A 126 -19.54 18.51 -38.09
CA GLY A 126 -18.33 18.89 -37.36
C GLY A 126 -18.63 20.06 -36.43
N ARG A 127 -18.42 19.83 -35.12
CA ARG A 127 -17.84 20.77 -34.15
C ARG A 127 -17.77 20.05 -32.80
N SER A 128 -16.93 19.02 -32.71
CA SER A 128 -16.49 18.58 -31.40
C SER A 128 -15.41 19.56 -30.97
N ARG A 129 -15.82 20.59 -30.22
CA ARG A 129 -14.92 21.20 -29.24
C ARG A 129 -14.25 20.02 -28.55
N ARG A 130 -12.93 19.95 -28.54
CA ARG A 130 -12.21 19.04 -27.64
C ARG A 130 -12.68 19.40 -26.24
N ARG A 131 -13.76 18.74 -25.80
CA ARG A 131 -13.97 18.44 -24.39
C ARG A 131 -12.66 17.76 -24.04
N SER A 132 -11.85 18.42 -23.20
CA SER A 132 -10.84 17.71 -22.42
C SER A 132 -11.48 16.39 -22.04
N ALA A 133 -10.84 15.30 -22.44
CA ALA A 133 -11.22 14.00 -21.92
C ALA A 133 -11.30 14.14 -20.39
N PRO A 134 -12.25 13.46 -19.72
CA PRO A 134 -12.17 13.38 -18.26
C PRO A 134 -10.73 13.02 -17.94
N ALA A 135 -10.06 13.87 -17.15
CA ALA A 135 -8.72 13.57 -16.70
C ALA A 135 -8.79 12.14 -16.15
N GLY A 136 -7.91 11.28 -16.64
CA GLY A 136 -7.79 9.94 -16.09
C GLY A 136 -7.54 10.01 -14.57
N PRO A 137 -7.47 8.88 -13.87
CA PRO A 137 -7.09 8.89 -12.47
C PRO A 137 -5.83 9.77 -12.30
N LEU A 138 -5.94 10.79 -11.45
CA LEU A 138 -4.85 11.72 -11.20
C LEU A 138 -3.78 10.95 -10.44
N GLU A 139 -2.62 10.75 -11.05
CA GLU A 139 -1.54 9.96 -10.47
C GLU A 139 -0.63 10.84 -9.61
N GLY A 140 -0.17 10.28 -8.51
CA GLY A 140 0.78 10.90 -7.61
C GLY A 140 1.70 9.86 -6.98
N THR A 141 2.94 10.24 -6.72
CA THR A 141 3.93 9.41 -6.03
C THR A 141 4.03 9.83 -4.57
N PHE A 142 3.88 8.87 -3.68
CA PHE A 142 4.16 9.05 -2.26
C PHE A 142 5.61 8.63 -2.01
N ASP A 143 6.45 9.58 -1.60
CA ASP A 143 7.87 9.38 -1.36
C ASP A 143 8.19 9.49 0.14
N HIS A 144 9.07 8.62 0.62
CA HIS A 144 9.60 8.67 1.98
C HIS A 144 11.09 9.06 1.91
N GLY A 145 11.39 10.31 2.25
CA GLY A 145 12.75 10.80 2.35
C GLY A 145 13.27 10.75 3.79
N GLU A 146 14.58 10.99 3.96
CA GLU A 146 15.19 11.16 5.29
C GLU A 146 14.66 12.41 6.03
N GLU A 147 14.00 13.32 5.31
CA GLU A 147 13.43 14.58 5.80
C GLU A 147 11.91 14.50 6.04
N GLY A 148 11.27 13.35 5.78
CA GLY A 148 9.84 13.13 6.01
C GLY A 148 9.08 12.61 4.79
N TYR A 149 7.76 12.75 4.82
CA TYR A 149 6.85 12.27 3.77
C TYR A 149 6.55 13.37 2.75
N GLY A 150 6.74 13.07 1.47
CA GLY A 150 6.42 13.96 0.35
C GLY A 150 5.38 13.35 -0.57
N LEU A 151 4.36 14.12 -0.95
CA LEU A 151 3.43 13.74 -2.02
C LEU A 151 3.75 14.56 -3.27
N TRP A 152 4.14 13.87 -4.33
CA TRP A 152 4.38 14.45 -5.64
C TRP A 152 3.21 14.17 -6.57
N LEU A 153 2.57 15.23 -7.05
CA LEU A 153 1.45 15.17 -7.97
C LEU A 153 1.98 15.34 -9.41
N ASP A 154 1.48 14.56 -10.37
CA ASP A 154 1.80 14.74 -11.80
C ASP A 154 1.52 16.21 -12.22
N PRO A 155 2.42 16.84 -13.00
CA PRO A 155 2.18 18.16 -13.59
C PRO A 155 0.79 18.35 -14.25
N ALA A 156 0.21 17.29 -14.83
CA ALA A 156 -1.11 17.31 -15.45
C ALA A 156 -2.24 17.73 -14.47
N ILE A 157 -2.05 17.56 -13.17
CA ILE A 157 -3.00 17.98 -12.13
C ILE A 157 -3.15 19.52 -12.10
N GLN A 158 -2.12 20.27 -12.50
CA GLN A 158 -2.19 21.74 -12.55
C GLN A 158 -3.13 22.25 -13.65
N ASP A 159 -3.26 21.48 -14.74
CA ASP A 159 -4.13 21.81 -15.87
C ASP A 159 -5.57 21.28 -15.68
N ASP A 160 -5.83 20.56 -14.59
CA ASP A 160 -7.15 20.04 -14.28
C ASP A 160 -8.08 21.18 -13.77
N PRO A 161 -9.24 21.40 -14.42
CA PRO A 161 -10.14 22.48 -14.05
C PRO A 161 -10.77 22.28 -12.66
N ILE A 162 -11.00 21.05 -12.22
CA ILE A 162 -11.54 20.71 -10.89
C ILE A 162 -10.47 21.01 -9.84
N TYR A 163 -9.22 20.61 -10.09
CA TYR A 163 -8.12 20.96 -9.20
C TYR A 163 -7.93 22.48 -9.11
N ALA A 164 -7.95 23.18 -10.24
CA ALA A 164 -7.81 24.64 -10.25
C ALA A 164 -8.99 25.35 -9.54
N GLU A 165 -10.22 24.86 -9.66
CA GLU A 165 -11.39 25.47 -9.03
C GLU A 165 -11.43 25.23 -7.52
N HIS A 166 -11.06 24.03 -7.06
CA HIS A 166 -11.24 23.63 -5.67
C HIS A 166 -9.96 23.72 -4.81
N TRP A 167 -8.78 23.67 -5.44
CA TRP A 167 -7.49 23.55 -4.75
C TRP A 167 -6.48 24.65 -5.10
N ALA A 168 -6.75 25.51 -6.10
CA ALA A 168 -5.86 26.64 -6.37
C ALA A 168 -5.93 27.69 -5.25
N GLY A 169 -4.76 28.02 -4.71
CA GLY A 169 -4.61 28.90 -3.56
C GLY A 169 -4.42 28.08 -2.29
N HIS A 170 -3.29 28.30 -1.61
CA HIS A 170 -2.85 27.57 -0.44
C HIS A 170 -3.85 27.63 0.72
N ARG A 171 -4.85 26.76 0.69
CA ARG A 171 -5.79 26.52 1.79
C ARG A 171 -5.25 25.41 2.68
N PRO A 172 -5.54 25.40 3.99
CA PRO A 172 -5.16 24.29 4.86
C PRO A 172 -5.79 22.98 4.38
N ILE A 173 -4.98 21.93 4.33
CA ILE A 173 -5.35 20.58 3.89
C ILE A 173 -5.21 19.64 5.08
N GLU A 174 -6.18 18.73 5.23
CA GLU A 174 -6.12 17.61 6.17
C GLU A 174 -5.81 16.33 5.40
N ILE A 175 -4.86 15.55 5.90
CA ILE A 175 -4.45 14.28 5.30
C ILE A 175 -4.75 13.18 6.31
N THR A 176 -5.58 12.22 5.92
CA THR A 176 -5.89 11.02 6.70
C THR A 176 -5.27 9.81 6.00
N VAL A 177 -4.51 9.01 6.73
CA VAL A 177 -3.90 7.77 6.24
C VAL A 177 -4.68 6.61 6.85
N GLU A 178 -5.39 5.86 6.01
CA GLU A 178 -6.12 4.64 6.35
C GLU A 178 -5.33 3.40 5.89
N GLU A 179 -5.79 2.21 6.25
CA GLU A 179 -5.09 0.94 5.94
C GLU A 179 -4.99 0.67 4.43
N ASP A 180 -6.02 1.06 3.68
CA ASP A 180 -6.19 0.79 2.26
C ASP A 180 -6.12 2.05 1.36
N GLN A 181 -6.14 3.25 1.95
CA GLN A 181 -6.15 4.51 1.18
C GLN A 181 -5.57 5.72 1.93
N ILE A 182 -5.12 6.73 1.17
CA ILE A 182 -4.75 8.05 1.68
C ILE A 182 -5.79 9.05 1.21
N VAL A 183 -6.47 9.70 2.15
CA VAL A 183 -7.54 10.67 1.87
C VAL A 183 -7.05 12.08 2.12
N ILE A 184 -7.18 12.94 1.12
CA ILE A 184 -6.81 14.36 1.19
C ILE A 184 -8.09 15.19 1.18
N ARG A 185 -8.35 15.93 2.26
CA ARG A 185 -9.53 16.79 2.39
C ARG A 185 -9.13 18.24 2.61
N ARG A 186 -9.99 19.16 2.17
CA ARG A 186 -9.87 20.57 2.55
C ARG A 186 -10.28 20.72 4.02
N ALA A 187 -9.44 21.38 4.82
CA ALA A 187 -9.83 21.73 6.18
C ALA A 187 -11.02 22.71 6.14
N GLY A 188 -12.16 22.32 6.75
CA GLY A 188 -13.38 23.14 6.82
C GLY A 188 -14.41 22.93 5.71
N ALA A 189 -14.40 21.80 4.98
CA ALA A 189 -15.44 21.47 3.98
C ALA A 189 -16.65 20.69 4.53
N SER A 190 -16.73 20.47 5.85
CA SER A 190 -17.68 19.53 6.45
C SER A 190 -19.12 20.03 6.65
N GLU A 191 -19.55 21.18 6.12
CA GLU A 191 -20.89 21.73 6.45
C GLU A 191 -21.74 22.33 5.30
N ASP A 192 -21.33 22.38 4.03
CA ASP A 192 -22.07 23.19 3.02
C ASP A 192 -22.31 22.52 1.65
N SER A 193 -22.54 21.21 1.53
CA SER A 193 -22.81 20.61 0.19
C SER A 193 -23.83 19.48 0.12
N ASP A 194 -24.76 19.39 1.07
CA ASP A 194 -25.95 18.51 0.97
C ASP A 194 -27.24 19.33 1.09
N GLU A 195 -27.44 20.33 0.21
CA GLU A 195 -28.79 20.88 -0.04
C GLU A 195 -28.87 21.53 -1.43
N ASP A 196 -29.20 20.73 -2.45
CA ASP A 196 -30.04 21.09 -3.61
C ASP A 196 -30.45 19.84 -4.41
#